data_AF-A0A1W9SMP9-F1
#
_entry.id   AF-A0A1W9SMP9-F1
#
_cell.length_a   1.000
_cell.length_b   1.000
_cell.length_c   1.000
_cell.angle_alpha   90.00
_cell.angle_beta   90.00
_cell.angle_gamma   90.00
#
_symmetry.space_group_name_H-M   'P 1'
#
loop_
_entity.id
_entity.type
_entity.pdbx_description
1 polymer ?
#
loop_
_entity_poly.entity_id
_entity_poly.type
_entity_poly.pdbx_seq_one_letter_code
_entity_poly.pdbx_strand_id
1 'polypeptide(L)'
;MKYFALIFWFFIACNSQNKINKIVSYPHPSDLKKGNKYSTPTKLENDYLLDNRGINLNTAFLKLTYYEYAKLKTAPSLTELKSLIVDDNPITELYNCGLKSNFDDIEKQLNEIIKEEKFHKYKKLK
;
A
#
# COMPACT_ATOMS: atom_id res chain seq x y z
N MET A 1 8.39 1.76 -15.02
CA MET A 1 7.07 1.40 -14.45
C MET A 1 6.42 2.69 -13.98
N LYS A 2 5.23 3.00 -14.49
CA LYS A 2 4.41 4.09 -13.94
C LYS A 2 3.68 3.48 -12.74
N TYR A 3 4.05 3.85 -11.51
CA TYR A 3 3.47 3.24 -10.31
C TYR A 3 2.23 4.02 -9.91
N PHE A 4 1.09 3.71 -10.50
CA PHE A 4 -0.15 3.98 -9.82
C PHE A 4 -0.39 2.86 -8.84
N ALA A 5 -0.41 3.19 -7.56
CA ALA A 5 -0.27 2.19 -6.53
C ALA A 5 -1.14 2.52 -5.34
N LEU A 6 -2.25 1.80 -5.22
CA LEU A 6 -2.44 1.10 -3.96
C LEU A 6 -1.65 -0.23 -3.96
N ILE A 7 -0.36 -0.22 -4.36
CA ILE A 7 0.54 -1.39 -4.48
C ILE A 7 1.50 -1.46 -3.28
N PHE A 8 1.52 -2.58 -2.56
CA PHE A 8 2.53 -2.96 -1.55
C PHE A 8 3.61 -3.89 -2.15
N TRP A 9 4.87 -3.45 -2.10
CA TRP A 9 5.88 -4.12 -1.27
C TRP A 9 5.67 -3.71 0.19
N PHE A 10 6.20 -4.47 1.14
CA PHE A 10 5.92 -4.31 2.57
C PHE A 10 6.05 -2.84 3.03
N PHE A 11 5.00 -2.27 3.65
CA PHE A 11 4.98 -0.84 3.98
C PHE A 11 5.04 -0.49 5.47
N ILE A 12 5.67 0.65 5.73
CA ILE A 12 5.68 1.35 7.01
C ILE A 12 5.08 2.75 6.85
N ALA A 13 4.13 3.11 7.71
CA ALA A 13 3.60 4.47 7.78
C ALA A 13 4.58 5.38 8.51
N CYS A 14 5.06 6.37 7.79
CA CYS A 14 6.06 7.31 8.25
C CYS A 14 5.47 8.72 8.28
N ASN A 15 6.23 9.68 8.80
CA ASN A 15 5.85 11.08 8.77
C ASN A 15 7.00 11.88 8.18
N SER A 16 6.82 12.51 7.01
CA SER A 16 7.63 13.63 6.48
C SER A 16 7.25 14.01 5.04
N GLN A 17 7.35 15.30 4.73
CA GLN A 17 7.21 15.86 3.38
C GLN A 17 8.39 15.57 2.43
N ASN A 18 9.53 15.03 2.89
CA ASN A 18 10.70 14.79 2.03
C ASN A 18 11.62 13.61 2.40
N LYS A 19 11.52 13.00 3.60
CA LYS A 19 12.38 11.87 4.04
C LYS A 19 11.82 11.18 5.27
N ILE A 20 11.78 9.85 5.31
CA ILE A 20 11.27 9.11 6.47
C ILE A 20 12.15 9.35 7.70
N ASN A 21 11.71 10.27 8.57
CA ASN A 21 12.41 10.59 9.82
C ASN A 21 11.91 9.73 10.97
N LYS A 22 10.62 9.37 10.95
CA LYS A 22 9.98 8.61 12.02
C LYS A 22 8.97 7.63 11.43
N ILE A 23 9.17 6.36 11.77
CA ILE A 23 8.18 5.30 11.62
C ILE A 23 7.15 5.50 12.72
N VAL A 24 5.89 5.74 12.33
CA VAL A 24 4.80 6.02 13.27
C VAL A 24 3.92 4.79 13.46
N SER A 25 3.77 3.95 12.44
CA SER A 25 3.00 2.72 12.52
C SER A 25 3.53 1.66 11.55
N TYR A 26 3.51 0.40 11.99
CA TYR A 26 3.84 -0.78 11.21
C TYR A 26 3.07 -1.99 11.75
N PRO A 27 2.70 -2.96 10.90
CA PRO A 27 1.93 -4.12 11.32
C PRO A 27 2.79 -5.14 12.07
N HIS A 28 2.18 -5.86 13.01
CA HIS A 28 2.75 -7.09 13.53
C HIS A 28 2.68 -8.18 12.42
N PRO A 29 3.66 -9.10 12.33
CA PRO A 29 3.64 -10.20 11.35
C PRO A 29 2.32 -10.98 11.29
N SER A 30 1.66 -11.16 12.43
CA SER A 30 0.35 -11.82 12.52
C SER A 30 -0.78 -11.02 11.85
N ASP A 31 -0.70 -9.69 11.84
CA ASP A 31 -1.75 -8.83 11.27
C ASP A 31 -1.85 -8.98 9.76
N LEU A 32 -0.81 -9.51 9.13
CA LEU A 32 -0.73 -9.71 7.69
C LEU A 32 -1.55 -10.91 7.21
N LYS A 33 -1.89 -11.83 8.12
CA LYS A 33 -2.68 -13.02 7.85
C LYS A 33 -4.11 -12.84 8.35
N LYS A 34 -5.09 -13.02 7.47
CA LYS A 34 -6.50 -13.12 7.82
C LYS A 34 -7.00 -14.52 7.42
N GLY A 35 -7.02 -15.43 8.38
CA GLY A 35 -7.25 -16.85 8.11
C GLY A 35 -6.16 -17.45 7.24
N ASN A 36 -6.53 -18.15 6.15
CA ASN A 36 -5.60 -18.76 5.20
C ASN A 36 -5.12 -17.79 4.11
N LYS A 37 -5.52 -16.51 4.15
CA LYS A 37 -5.20 -15.51 3.12
C LYS A 37 -4.35 -14.38 3.71
N TYR A 38 -3.44 -13.87 2.88
CA TYR A 38 -2.70 -12.65 3.18
C TYR A 38 -3.53 -11.45 2.75
N SER A 39 -3.55 -10.37 3.54
CA SER A 39 -4.21 -9.11 3.17
C SER A 39 -3.37 -8.32 2.15
N THR A 40 -3.01 -8.97 1.04
CA THR A 40 -2.29 -8.35 -0.06
C THR A 40 -3.23 -7.41 -0.83
N PRO A 41 -2.67 -6.37 -1.48
CA PRO A 41 -3.43 -5.53 -2.37
C PRO A 41 -3.97 -6.31 -3.58
N THR A 42 -5.11 -5.90 -4.12
CA THR A 42 -5.73 -6.56 -5.29
C THR A 42 -5.24 -5.94 -6.60
N LYS A 43 -4.79 -6.79 -7.53
CA LYS A 43 -4.40 -6.45 -8.92
C LYS A 43 -5.55 -5.79 -9.68
N LEU A 44 -5.31 -4.56 -10.12
CA LEU A 44 -6.17 -3.83 -11.04
C LEU A 44 -5.46 -3.68 -12.40
N GLU A 45 -6.19 -3.12 -13.36
CA GLU A 45 -5.72 -2.87 -14.72
C GLU A 45 -4.62 -1.81 -14.76
N ASN A 46 -3.83 -1.76 -15.85
CA ASN A 46 -2.74 -0.79 -16.07
C ASN A 46 -1.70 -0.71 -14.93
N ASP A 47 -1.39 -1.84 -14.30
CA ASP A 47 -0.48 -1.93 -13.14
C ASP A 47 -0.96 -1.13 -11.91
N TYR A 48 -2.26 -0.83 -11.82
CA TYR A 48 -2.84 -0.28 -10.60
C TYR A 48 -3.02 -1.40 -9.55
N LEU A 49 -3.07 -1.02 -8.28
CA LEU A 49 -3.61 -1.91 -7.24
C LEU A 49 -4.67 -1.21 -6.41
N LEU A 50 -5.42 -2.03 -5.66
CA LEU A 50 -6.40 -1.67 -4.64
C LEU A 50 -5.87 -2.02 -3.23
N ASP A 51 -5.92 -1.06 -2.31
CA ASP A 51 -5.48 -1.22 -0.93
C ASP A 51 -6.56 -1.92 -0.09
N ASN A 52 -6.10 -2.88 0.71
CA ASN A 52 -6.93 -3.66 1.61
C ASN A 52 -6.57 -3.47 3.10
N ARG A 53 -5.60 -2.59 3.43
CA ARG A 53 -5.10 -2.39 4.80
C ARG A 53 -5.09 -0.93 5.28
N GLY A 54 -4.78 0.02 4.40
CA GLY A 54 -4.61 1.44 4.72
C GLY A 54 -3.19 1.91 4.41
N ILE A 55 -3.00 2.61 3.29
CA ILE A 55 -1.76 3.32 2.94
C ILE A 55 -1.97 4.84 2.82
N ASN A 56 -0.87 5.59 2.85
CA ASN A 56 -0.88 7.03 2.60
C ASN A 56 0.37 7.47 1.82
N LEU A 57 0.57 8.78 1.68
CA LEU A 57 1.72 9.32 0.95
C LEU A 57 3.07 9.08 1.63
N ASN A 58 3.08 8.84 2.93
CA ASN A 58 4.29 8.71 3.73
C ASN A 58 4.66 7.24 3.95
N THR A 59 4.55 6.44 2.91
CA THR A 59 4.61 4.98 3.02
C THR A 59 5.92 4.47 2.42
N ALA A 60 6.71 3.67 3.15
CA ALA A 60 8.04 3.16 2.72
C ALA A 60 8.02 1.70 2.31
N PHE A 61 8.71 1.30 1.24
CA PHE A 61 8.95 -0.11 0.94
C PHE A 61 10.12 -0.68 1.74
N LEU A 62 9.92 -1.87 2.29
CA LEU A 62 11.00 -2.68 2.80
C LEU A 62 11.52 -3.69 1.77
N LYS A 63 12.74 -4.15 2.02
CA LYS A 63 13.39 -5.26 1.32
C LYS A 63 12.64 -6.59 1.45
N LEU A 64 11.87 -6.76 2.52
CA LEU A 64 11.13 -7.98 2.79
C LEU A 64 9.85 -8.04 1.95
N THR A 65 9.59 -9.21 1.38
CA THR A 65 8.28 -9.52 0.81
C THR A 65 7.24 -9.71 1.92
N TYR A 66 5.97 -9.63 1.53
CA TYR A 66 4.84 -9.85 2.44
C TYR A 66 4.92 -11.24 3.12
N TYR A 67 5.33 -12.25 2.35
CA TYR A 67 5.46 -13.62 2.83
C TYR A 67 6.62 -13.77 3.82
N GLU A 68 7.77 -13.15 3.55
CA GLU A 68 8.92 -13.16 4.45
C GLU A 68 8.61 -12.44 5.76
N TYR A 69 8.00 -11.26 5.70
CA TYR A 69 7.64 -10.53 6.91
C TYR A 69 6.58 -11.28 7.73
N ALA A 70 5.55 -11.84 7.09
CA ALA A 70 4.49 -12.59 7.79
C ALA A 70 4.94 -13.94 8.39
N LYS A 71 6.18 -14.36 8.11
CA LYS A 71 6.84 -15.52 8.76
C LYS A 71 7.67 -15.13 9.97
N LEU A 72 7.95 -13.84 10.17
CA LEU A 72 8.67 -13.39 11.35
C LEU A 72 7.87 -13.74 12.62
N LYS A 73 8.56 -14.23 13.64
CA LYS A 73 7.94 -14.56 14.94
C LYS A 73 7.52 -13.31 15.70
N THR A 74 8.27 -12.24 15.55
CA THR A 74 8.07 -10.94 16.20
C THR A 74 8.23 -9.84 15.17
N ALA A 75 7.54 -8.71 15.38
CA ALA A 75 7.78 -7.53 14.57
C ALA A 75 9.23 -7.03 14.76
N PRO A 76 9.94 -6.63 13.68
CA PRO A 76 11.26 -6.04 13.82
C PRO A 76 11.20 -4.73 14.61
N SER A 77 12.30 -4.39 15.28
CA SER A 77 12.45 -3.11 15.96
C SER A 77 12.45 -1.94 14.98
N LEU A 78 12.23 -0.72 15.47
CA LEU A 78 12.28 0.50 14.65
C LEU A 78 13.61 0.67 13.91
N THR A 79 14.73 0.27 14.53
CA THR A 79 16.06 0.36 13.93
C THR A 79 16.22 -0.65 12.79
N GLU A 80 15.76 -1.88 12.98
CA GLU A 80 15.77 -2.92 11.94
C GLU A 80 14.83 -2.57 10.79
N LEU A 81 13.63 -2.06 11.09
CA LEU A 81 12.70 -1.59 10.08
C LEU A 81 13.33 -0.49 9.21
N LYS A 82 14.00 0.49 9.83
CA LYS A 82 14.70 1.56 9.09
C LYS A 82 15.80 1.00 8.18
N SER A 83 16.59 0.02 8.63
CA SER A 83 17.65 -0.57 7.81
C SER A 83 17.12 -1.45 6.67
N LEU A 84 15.87 -1.92 6.79
CA LEU A 84 15.19 -2.69 5.75
C LEU A 84 14.54 -1.80 4.68
N ILE A 85 14.43 -0.48 4.87
CA ILE A 85 13.80 0.41 3.88
C ILE A 85 14.64 0.40 2.60
N VAL A 86 13.99 0.04 1.48
CA VAL A 86 14.59 0.07 0.14
C VAL A 86 14.17 1.32 -0.63
N ASP A 87 12.97 1.81 -0.40
CA ASP A 87 12.44 3.02 -1.02
C ASP A 87 11.58 3.76 0.01
N ASP A 88 11.92 5.02 0.29
CA ASP A 88 11.23 5.85 1.27
C ASP A 88 10.12 6.71 0.66
N ASN A 89 9.93 6.66 -0.66
CA ASN A 89 8.87 7.34 -1.40
C ASN A 89 8.37 6.56 -2.66
N PRO A 90 8.02 5.27 -2.51
CA PRO A 90 7.67 4.37 -3.63
C PRO A 90 6.36 4.69 -4.36
N ILE A 91 5.47 5.46 -3.74
CA ILE A 91 4.17 5.79 -4.35
C ILE A 91 4.41 6.83 -5.43
N THR A 92 4.26 6.49 -6.72
CA THR A 92 4.37 7.52 -7.77
C THR A 92 3.04 8.19 -8.08
N GLU A 93 1.93 7.50 -7.87
CA GLU A 93 0.61 8.08 -7.99
C GLU A 93 -0.42 7.44 -7.03
N LEU A 94 -1.32 8.25 -6.47
CA LEU A 94 -2.32 7.85 -5.47
C LEU A 94 -3.66 8.60 -5.66
N TYR A 95 -4.78 7.87 -5.72
CA TYR A 95 -6.14 8.43 -5.76
C TYR A 95 -6.93 8.03 -4.52
N ASN A 96 -7.76 8.96 -4.02
CA ASN A 96 -8.82 8.65 -3.08
C ASN A 96 -10.16 8.46 -3.81
N CYS A 97 -10.63 7.21 -3.85
CA CYS A 97 -11.87 6.81 -4.53
C CYS A 97 -13.13 6.87 -3.65
N GLY A 98 -13.01 7.32 -2.39
CA GLY A 98 -14.12 7.35 -1.44
C GLY A 98 -14.27 6.04 -0.64
N LEU A 99 -15.45 5.84 -0.06
CA LEU A 99 -15.74 4.69 0.80
C LEU A 99 -15.99 3.43 -0.03
N LYS A 100 -15.51 2.26 0.45
CA LYS A 100 -15.75 0.97 -0.22
C LYS A 100 -17.24 0.65 -0.35
N SER A 101 -18.07 1.12 0.58
CA SER A 101 -19.53 0.97 0.55
C SER A 101 -20.23 1.69 -0.62
N ASN A 102 -19.52 2.57 -1.32
CA ASN A 102 -20.05 3.26 -2.50
C ASN A 102 -19.98 2.39 -3.77
N PHE A 103 -19.41 1.19 -3.67
CA PHE A 103 -19.19 0.29 -4.79
C PHE A 103 -19.87 -1.05 -4.50
N ASP A 104 -20.67 -1.55 -5.47
CA ASP A 104 -21.26 -2.89 -5.38
C ASP A 104 -20.20 -3.96 -5.70
N ASP A 105 -19.39 -3.71 -6.73
CA ASP A 105 -18.20 -4.49 -7.08
C ASP A 105 -17.05 -3.51 -7.34
N ILE A 106 -16.27 -3.29 -6.27
CA ILE A 106 -15.17 -2.33 -6.28
C ILE A 106 -14.08 -2.67 -7.31
N GLU A 107 -13.76 -3.95 -7.51
CA GLU A 107 -12.68 -4.34 -8.42
C GLU A 107 -13.10 -4.10 -9.86
N LYS A 108 -14.31 -4.55 -10.22
CA LYS A 108 -14.86 -4.32 -11.56
C LYS A 108 -15.01 -2.84 -11.87
N GLN A 109 -15.64 -2.08 -10.98
CA GLN A 109 -15.93 -0.66 -11.21
C GLN A 109 -14.64 0.17 -11.30
N LEU A 110 -13.64 -0.09 -10.44
CA LEU A 110 -12.35 0.60 -10.54
C LEU A 110 -11.59 0.23 -11.82
N ASN A 111 -11.65 -1.03 -12.27
CA ASN A 111 -11.03 -1.43 -13.53
C ASN A 111 -11.66 -0.73 -14.75
N GLU A 112 -12.98 -0.53 -14.76
CA GLU A 112 -13.66 0.25 -15.80
C GLU A 112 -13.17 1.70 -15.80
N ILE A 113 -13.06 2.32 -14.63
CA ILE A 113 -12.53 3.68 -14.46
C ILE A 113 -11.11 3.80 -15.01
N ILE A 114 -10.26 2.81 -14.71
CA ILE A 114 -8.85 2.80 -15.14
C ILE A 114 -8.76 2.68 -16.66
N LYS A 115 -9.55 1.78 -17.26
CA LYS A 115 -9.58 1.57 -18.71
C LYS A 115 -10.06 2.78 -19.48
N GLU A 116 -11.05 3.48 -18.93
CA GLU A 116 -11.64 4.68 -19.56
C GLU A 116 -10.91 5.98 -19.18
N GLU A 117 -9.83 5.91 -18.40
CA GLU A 117 -9.06 7.05 -17.89
C GLU A 117 -9.92 8.09 -17.14
N LYS A 118 -11.03 7.66 -16.53
CA LYS A 118 -12.02 8.53 -15.86
C LYS A 118 -11.61 8.89 -14.43
N PHE A 119 -10.33 9.20 -14.20
CA PHE A 119 -9.78 9.53 -12.88
C PHE A 119 -10.15 10.93 -12.39
N HIS A 120 -10.59 11.82 -13.28
CA HIS A 120 -10.95 13.21 -12.97
C HIS A 120 -12.03 13.34 -11.89
N LYS A 121 -12.85 12.31 -11.67
CA LYS A 121 -13.88 12.27 -10.63
C LYS A 121 -13.33 11.97 -9.23
N TYR A 122 -12.06 11.57 -9.12
CA TYR A 122 -11.41 11.20 -7.87
C TYR A 122 -10.30 12.17 -7.49
N LYS A 123 -10.09 12.31 -6.19
CA LYS A 123 -9.08 13.21 -5.67
C LYS A 123 -7.69 12.58 -5.84
N LYS A 124 -6.87 13.15 -6.71
CA LYS A 124 -5.43 12.83 -6.79
C LYS A 124 -4.72 13.33 -5.54
N LEU A 125 -3.96 12.46 -4.90
CA LEU A 125 -3.15 12.77 -3.72
C LEU A 125 -1.66 12.91 -4.09
N LYS A 126 -1.21 12.18 -5.12
CA LYS A 126 0.11 12.29 -5.75
C LYS A 126 0.02 11.82 -7.18
#